data_AF-A0A6C0IQF8-F1
#
_entry.id   AF-A0A6C0IQF8-F1
#
_cell.length_a   1.000
_cell.length_b   1.000
_cell.length_c   1.000
_cell.angle_alpha   90.00
_cell.angle_beta   90.00
_cell.angle_gamma   90.00
#
_symmetry.space_group_name_H-M   'P 1'
#
loop_
_entity.id
_entity.type
_entity.pdbx_description
1 polymer ?
#
loop_
_entity_poly.entity_id
_entity_poly.type
_entity_poly.pdbx_seq_one_letter_code
_entity_poly.pdbx_strand_id
1 'polypeptide(L)'
;MSEASTPKPVTKEAIKKKSNDECIELKNIKYQTMLINNNMDLSRKKETTNISNIEDFLMKEREYNKKQPWSKLGEGSKMKKLTDFISDYSVKNNLSEQDKKQLTRYLKRCMERKKLQRVRDVQYNIELGKIISIPGLLFIEKKQKFTLKNTDKKGSTLKSLAPKKRIRKKIRKKDKVKTKDNEEDKKNKNNK
;
A
#
# COMPACT_ATOMS: atom_id res chain seq x y z
N MET A 1 -94.82 -41.05 -13.70
CA MET A 1 -95.21 -39.82 -14.42
C MET A 1 -96.00 -39.01 -13.41
N SER A 2 -95.52 -38.01 -12.68
CA SER A 2 -94.50 -36.95 -12.86
C SER A 2 -94.09 -36.50 -11.43
N GLU A 3 -92.80 -36.46 -11.07
CA GLU A 3 -91.81 -35.38 -11.23
C GLU A 3 -91.72 -34.46 -9.99
N ALA A 4 -90.48 -34.09 -9.64
CA ALA A 4 -89.97 -33.64 -8.34
C ALA A 4 -90.23 -32.17 -7.99
N SER A 5 -90.14 -31.80 -6.70
CA SER A 5 -89.40 -30.60 -6.20
C SER A 5 -89.50 -30.43 -4.67
N THR A 6 -88.37 -30.23 -4.00
CA THR A 6 -88.18 -29.88 -2.55
C THR A 6 -88.54 -28.41 -2.26
N PRO A 7 -88.77 -27.91 -1.01
CA PRO A 7 -87.71 -27.68 0.00
C PRO A 7 -88.09 -27.78 1.50
N LYS A 8 -87.04 -27.79 2.34
CA LYS A 8 -87.00 -27.88 3.83
C LYS A 8 -87.58 -26.66 4.57
N PRO A 9 -87.85 -26.78 5.89
CA PRO A 9 -87.07 -26.03 6.91
C PRO A 9 -86.67 -26.93 8.11
N VAL A 10 -85.44 -26.96 8.70
CA VAL A 10 -84.68 -25.92 9.45
C VAL A 10 -85.57 -25.39 10.61
N THR A 11 -85.37 -25.61 11.92
CA THR A 11 -84.15 -25.78 12.73
C THR A 11 -84.45 -26.02 14.23
N LYS A 12 -83.47 -26.67 14.89
CA LYS A 12 -82.85 -26.39 16.22
C LYS A 12 -83.58 -26.69 17.53
N GLU A 13 -82.90 -27.53 18.34
CA GLU A 13 -82.65 -27.37 19.79
C GLU A 13 -81.40 -28.25 20.12
N ALA A 14 -80.20 -27.67 20.27
CA ALA A 14 -79.59 -27.15 21.49
C ALA A 14 -79.12 -28.23 22.50
N ILE A 15 -77.88 -28.72 22.34
CA ILE A 15 -77.10 -29.34 23.43
C ILE A 15 -75.76 -28.61 23.57
N LYS A 16 -75.62 -27.92 24.69
CA LYS A 16 -74.45 -27.17 25.15
C LYS A 16 -73.40 -28.15 25.68
N LYS A 17 -72.34 -28.40 24.92
CA LYS A 17 -71.08 -28.99 25.44
C LYS A 17 -69.98 -27.94 25.33
N LYS A 18 -69.50 -27.43 26.48
CA LYS A 18 -68.18 -26.80 26.58
C LYS A 18 -67.15 -27.90 26.34
N SER A 19 -66.69 -28.09 25.10
CA SER A 19 -65.56 -28.99 24.81
C SER A 19 -64.28 -28.27 25.17
N ASN A 20 -63.65 -28.73 26.25
CA ASN A 20 -62.38 -28.24 26.78
C ASN A 20 -61.17 -28.74 25.98
N ASP A 21 -61.34 -28.96 24.68
CA ASP A 21 -60.31 -29.48 23.78
C ASP A 21 -59.78 -28.34 22.92
N GLU A 22 -59.11 -27.39 23.57
CA GLU A 22 -58.12 -26.58 22.86
C GLU A 22 -57.18 -27.55 22.13
N CYS A 23 -57.15 -27.48 20.80
CA CYS A 23 -56.33 -28.34 19.96
C CYS A 23 -54.91 -28.40 20.53
N ILE A 24 -54.34 -29.61 20.65
CA ILE A 24 -53.00 -29.81 21.21
C ILE A 24 -51.98 -28.93 20.46
N GLU A 25 -52.18 -28.76 19.15
CA GLU A 25 -51.39 -27.85 18.31
C GLU A 25 -51.49 -26.39 18.77
N LEU A 26 -52.67 -25.91 19.16
CA LEU A 26 -52.85 -24.55 19.69
C LEU A 26 -52.14 -24.38 21.03
N LYS A 27 -52.16 -25.40 21.90
CA LYS A 27 -51.41 -25.38 23.16
C LYS A 27 -49.90 -25.33 22.90
N ASN A 28 -49.42 -26.11 21.93
CA ASN A 28 -48.02 -26.15 21.53
C ASN A 28 -47.57 -24.81 20.93
N ILE A 29 -48.35 -24.22 20.03
CA ILE A 29 -48.07 -22.90 19.43
C ILE A 29 -48.10 -21.81 20.50
N LYS A 30 -49.08 -21.83 21.41
CA LYS A 30 -49.19 -20.87 22.52
C LYS A 30 -47.99 -20.98 23.45
N TYR A 31 -47.57 -22.20 23.79
CA TYR A 31 -46.40 -22.44 24.63
C TYR A 31 -45.11 -21.99 23.94
N GLN A 32 -44.93 -22.32 22.66
CA GLN A 32 -43.77 -21.89 21.87
C GLN A 32 -43.71 -20.36 21.75
N THR A 33 -44.85 -19.70 21.53
CA THR A 33 -44.98 -18.23 21.51
C THR A 33 -44.66 -17.64 22.88
N MET A 34 -45.14 -18.25 23.96
CA MET A 34 -44.87 -17.81 25.32
C MET A 34 -43.39 -17.89 25.67
N LEU A 35 -42.69 -18.96 25.29
CA LEU A 35 -41.24 -19.12 25.51
C LEU A 35 -40.42 -18.08 24.73
N ILE A 36 -40.78 -17.82 23.47
CA ILE A 36 -40.09 -16.83 22.63
C ILE A 36 -40.27 -15.42 23.21
N ASN A 37 -41.50 -15.08 23.63
CA ASN A 37 -41.80 -13.75 24.15
C ASN A 37 -41.20 -13.49 25.54
N ASN A 38 -41.05 -14.53 26.39
CA ASN A 38 -40.41 -14.37 27.70
C ASN A 38 -38.87 -14.23 27.60
N ASN A 39 -38.25 -14.92 26.64
CA ASN A 39 -36.79 -14.83 26.42
C ASN A 39 -36.35 -13.56 25.70
N MET A 40 -37.27 -12.82 25.08
CA MET A 40 -36.99 -11.53 24.43
C MET A 40 -36.54 -10.43 25.43
N ASP A 41 -36.89 -10.55 26.72
CA ASP A 41 -36.49 -9.57 27.73
C ASP A 41 -35.13 -9.88 28.38
N LEU A 42 -34.69 -11.14 28.37
CA LEU A 42 -33.36 -11.52 28.88
C LEU A 42 -32.21 -11.17 27.91
N SER A 43 -32.53 -10.91 26.63
CA SER A 43 -31.52 -10.50 25.63
C SER A 43 -31.32 -8.98 25.52
N ARG A 44 -32.11 -8.15 26.20
CA ARG A 44 -31.94 -6.68 26.20
C ARG A 44 -30.82 -6.16 27.11
N LYS A 45 -29.88 -7.04 27.49
CA LYS A 45 -28.59 -6.67 28.09
C LYS A 45 -27.45 -6.80 27.07
N LYS A 46 -27.63 -6.31 25.84
CA LYS A 46 -26.65 -6.45 24.74
C LYS A 46 -26.63 -5.29 23.75
N GLU A 47 -26.40 -4.06 24.21
CA GLU A 47 -26.06 -2.98 23.27
C GLU A 47 -24.80 -2.21 23.68
N THR A 48 -24.52 -2.06 24.99
CA THR A 48 -23.31 -1.39 25.47
C THR A 48 -22.02 -2.18 25.22
N THR A 49 -22.08 -3.53 25.25
CA THR A 49 -20.91 -4.38 24.98
C THR A 49 -20.49 -4.34 23.50
N ASN A 50 -21.44 -4.19 22.57
CA ASN A 50 -21.15 -4.18 21.15
C ASN A 50 -20.37 -2.91 20.73
N ILE A 51 -20.75 -1.75 21.27
CA ILE A 51 -20.07 -0.48 20.96
C ILE A 51 -18.65 -0.49 21.50
N SER A 52 -18.44 -0.89 22.76
CA SER A 52 -17.09 -0.98 23.36
C SER A 52 -16.20 -1.98 22.60
N ASN A 53 -16.76 -3.11 22.15
CA ASN A 53 -16.02 -4.09 21.35
C ASN A 53 -15.61 -3.54 19.98
N ILE A 54 -16.45 -2.71 19.36
CA ILE A 54 -16.15 -2.02 18.10
C ILE A 54 -15.04 -0.98 18.34
N GLU A 55 -15.14 -0.17 19.38
CA GLU A 55 -14.10 0.81 19.73
C GLU A 55 -12.74 0.15 19.98
N ASP A 56 -12.72 -0.94 20.75
CA ASP A 56 -11.51 -1.72 21.01
C ASP A 56 -10.93 -2.35 19.74
N PHE A 57 -11.79 -2.85 18.84
CA PHE A 57 -11.37 -3.36 17.55
C PHE A 57 -10.74 -2.26 16.68
N LEU A 58 -11.39 -1.10 16.61
CA LEU A 58 -10.89 0.07 15.87
C LEU A 58 -9.58 0.60 16.47
N MET A 59 -9.44 0.59 17.81
CA MET A 59 -8.20 0.96 18.49
C MET A 59 -7.07 -0.01 18.14
N LYS A 60 -7.32 -1.32 18.19
CA LYS A 60 -6.36 -2.36 17.80
C LYS A 60 -5.96 -2.23 16.34
N GLU A 61 -6.91 -1.99 15.44
CA GLU A 61 -6.63 -1.79 14.02
C GLU A 61 -5.80 -0.52 13.79
N ARG A 62 -6.12 0.58 14.47
CA ARG A 62 -5.35 1.82 14.42
C ARG A 62 -3.92 1.61 14.91
N GLU A 63 -3.73 0.88 16.00
CA GLU A 63 -2.40 0.53 16.53
C GLU A 63 -1.63 -0.38 15.58
N TYR A 64 -2.29 -1.37 15.00
CA TYR A 64 -1.73 -2.23 13.96
C TYR A 64 -1.29 -1.40 12.75
N ASN A 65 -2.11 -0.45 12.30
CA ASN A 65 -1.80 0.44 11.19
C ASN A 65 -0.62 1.38 11.49
N LYS A 66 -0.42 1.79 12.75
CA LYS A 66 0.76 2.55 13.17
C LYS A 66 2.05 1.72 13.12
N LYS A 67 1.97 0.44 13.48
CA LYS A 67 3.10 -0.50 13.54
C LYS A 67 3.39 -1.19 12.20
N GLN A 68 2.93 -0.64 11.08
CA GLN A 68 3.19 -1.24 9.78
C GLN A 68 4.66 -1.06 9.34
N PRO A 69 5.24 -2.08 8.70
CA PRO A 69 6.55 -1.97 8.08
C PRO A 69 6.53 -0.98 6.90
N TRP A 70 7.69 -0.41 6.57
CA TRP A 70 7.83 0.62 5.53
C TRP A 70 7.18 0.22 4.18
N SER A 71 7.28 -1.04 3.77
CA SER A 71 6.67 -1.54 2.53
C SER A 71 5.15 -1.43 2.51
N LYS A 72 4.48 -1.60 3.65
CA LYS A 72 3.01 -1.59 3.80
C LYS A 72 2.44 -0.20 4.07
N LEU A 73 3.30 0.80 4.35
CA LEU A 73 2.84 2.19 4.53
C LEU A 73 2.36 2.79 3.19
N GLY A 74 1.24 3.50 3.25
CA GLY A 74 0.73 4.30 2.12
C GLY A 74 1.64 5.48 1.79
N GLU A 75 1.55 5.98 0.56
CA GLU A 75 2.40 7.07 0.06
C GLU A 75 2.25 8.36 0.87
N GLY A 76 1.03 8.70 1.30
CA GLY A 76 0.77 9.86 2.16
C GLY A 76 1.46 9.77 3.52
N SER A 77 1.42 8.60 4.17
CA SER A 77 2.10 8.36 5.44
C SER A 77 3.63 8.42 5.28
N LYS A 78 4.15 7.80 4.22
CA LYS A 78 5.58 7.88 3.87
C LYS A 78 6.03 9.32 3.67
N MET A 79 5.22 10.14 2.99
CA MET A 79 5.50 11.56 2.77
C MET A 79 5.64 12.33 4.09
N LYS A 80 4.69 12.14 5.03
CA LYS A 80 4.74 12.77 6.36
C LYS A 80 5.98 12.35 7.15
N LYS A 81 6.30 11.05 7.15
CA LYS A 81 7.53 10.56 7.82
C LYS A 81 8.81 11.11 7.19
N LEU A 82 8.79 11.38 5.89
CA LEU A 82 9.91 11.95 5.17
C LEU A 82 10.11 13.44 5.50
N THR A 83 9.03 14.20 5.65
CA THR A 83 9.12 15.60 6.11
C THR A 83 9.66 15.69 7.53
N ASP A 84 9.22 14.78 8.42
CA ASP A 84 9.75 14.68 9.79
C ASP A 84 11.26 14.38 9.76
N PHE A 85 11.66 13.39 8.96
CA PHE A 85 13.07 13.04 8.77
C PHE A 85 13.91 14.21 8.25
N ILE A 86 13.41 14.98 7.28
CA ILE A 86 14.13 16.16 6.76
C ILE A 86 14.32 17.21 7.86
N SER A 87 13.33 17.42 8.72
CA SER A 87 13.44 18.34 9.84
C SER A 87 14.54 17.88 10.80
N ASP A 88 14.52 16.61 11.20
CA ASP A 88 15.52 16.01 12.08
C ASP A 88 16.93 16.03 11.44
N TYR A 89 17.02 15.76 10.14
CA TYR A 89 18.28 15.77 9.38
C TYR A 89 18.84 17.20 9.23
N SER A 90 17.98 18.19 9.07
CA SER A 90 18.35 19.61 8.98
C SER A 90 18.98 20.11 10.27
N VAL A 91 18.41 19.72 11.42
CA VAL A 91 18.94 20.08 12.75
C VAL A 91 20.27 19.35 13.00
N LYS A 92 20.36 18.06 12.67
CA LYS A 92 21.59 17.27 12.89
C LYS A 92 22.79 17.75 12.07
N ASN A 93 22.57 18.24 10.85
CA ASN A 93 23.65 18.67 9.95
C ASN A 93 23.73 20.20 9.79
N ASN A 94 22.98 20.98 10.58
CA ASN A 94 22.92 22.43 10.51
C ASN A 94 22.75 22.97 9.06
N LEU A 95 21.81 22.39 8.31
CA LEU A 95 21.55 22.77 6.92
C LEU A 95 20.85 24.12 6.83
N SER A 96 21.19 24.89 5.78
CA SER A 96 20.48 26.12 5.43
C SER A 96 19.04 25.83 5.01
N GLU A 97 18.15 26.80 5.16
CA GLU A 97 16.75 26.67 4.71
C GLU A 97 16.64 26.36 3.21
N GLN A 98 17.56 26.88 2.41
CA GLN A 98 17.61 26.61 0.97
C GLN A 98 17.88 25.12 0.71
N ASP A 99 18.86 24.55 1.40
CA ASP A 99 19.23 23.14 1.27
C ASP A 99 18.13 22.23 1.79
N LYS A 100 17.45 22.61 2.87
CA LYS A 100 16.26 21.93 3.38
C LYS A 100 15.16 21.86 2.32
N LYS A 101 14.87 22.98 1.63
CA LYS A 101 13.88 23.03 0.53
C LYS A 101 14.31 22.16 -0.65
N GLN A 102 15.60 22.20 -1.02
CA GLN A 102 16.14 21.37 -2.10
C GLN A 102 16.06 19.88 -1.77
N LEU A 103 16.43 19.49 -0.55
CA LEU A 103 16.32 18.12 -0.05
C LEU A 103 14.88 17.65 -0.06
N THR A 104 13.94 18.49 0.39
CA THR A 104 12.51 18.19 0.40
C THR A 104 12.00 17.91 -1.02
N ARG A 105 12.32 18.80 -1.98
CA ARG A 105 11.95 18.61 -3.39
C ARG A 105 12.60 17.35 -3.97
N TYR A 106 13.86 17.09 -3.65
CA TYR A 106 14.60 15.93 -4.13
C TYR A 106 13.99 14.62 -3.64
N LEU A 107 13.71 14.53 -2.34
CA LEU A 107 13.13 13.35 -1.71
C LEU A 107 11.70 13.10 -2.19
N LYS A 108 10.88 14.15 -2.35
CA LYS A 108 9.56 14.03 -3.00
C LYS A 108 9.67 13.45 -4.40
N ARG A 109 10.60 13.94 -5.22
CA ARG A 109 10.85 13.39 -6.55
C ARG A 109 11.37 11.95 -6.52
N CYS A 110 12.09 11.54 -5.47
CA CYS A 110 12.53 10.16 -5.30
C CYS A 110 11.39 9.23 -4.92
N MET A 111 10.42 9.71 -4.15
CA MET A 111 9.18 9.00 -3.84
C MET A 111 8.34 8.77 -5.09
N GLU A 112 8.12 9.81 -5.89
CA GLU A 112 7.37 9.75 -7.17
C GLU A 112 8.02 8.74 -8.15
N ARG A 113 9.36 8.68 -8.18
CA ARG A 113 10.12 7.74 -9.02
C ARG A 113 10.24 6.34 -8.43
N LYS A 114 9.51 6.03 -7.35
CA LYS A 114 9.50 4.74 -6.66
C LYS A 114 10.88 4.26 -6.16
N LYS A 115 11.83 5.18 -5.91
CA LYS A 115 13.20 4.83 -5.48
C LYS A 115 13.33 4.47 -4.00
N LEU A 116 12.35 4.82 -3.19
CA LEU A 116 12.33 4.62 -1.73
C LEU A 116 11.19 3.67 -1.31
N GLN A 117 10.73 2.80 -2.21
CA GLN A 117 9.59 1.90 -1.93
C GLN A 117 10.01 0.65 -1.15
N ARG A 118 11.25 0.17 -1.33
CA ARG A 118 11.71 -1.07 -0.69
C ARG A 118 12.19 -0.79 0.73
N VAL A 119 12.07 -1.78 1.60
CA VAL A 119 12.57 -1.73 2.98
C VAL A 119 14.09 -1.56 3.02
N ARG A 120 14.84 -2.06 2.02
CA ARG A 120 16.30 -1.90 1.94
C ARG A 120 16.74 -0.47 1.58
N ASP A 121 15.87 0.31 0.96
CA ASP A 121 16.19 1.67 0.52
C ASP A 121 16.01 2.70 1.67
N VAL A 122 15.35 2.32 2.79
CA VAL A 122 15.03 3.20 3.91
C VAL A 122 15.19 2.46 5.24
N GLN A 123 15.99 3.00 6.17
CA GLN A 123 16.11 2.45 7.52
C GLN A 123 14.99 3.02 8.40
N TYR A 124 13.87 2.30 8.47
CA TYR A 124 12.68 2.69 9.22
C TYR A 124 12.60 1.95 10.57
N ASN A 125 12.37 2.69 11.65
CA ASN A 125 12.06 2.12 12.96
C ASN A 125 10.53 2.06 13.14
N ILE A 126 10.00 0.84 13.27
CA ILE A 126 8.57 0.56 13.42
C ILE A 126 8.06 1.00 14.80
N GLU A 127 8.87 0.87 15.85
CA GLU A 127 8.49 1.19 17.23
C GLU A 127 8.36 2.70 17.43
N LEU A 128 9.36 3.47 16.97
CA LEU A 128 9.34 4.93 17.03
C LEU A 128 8.48 5.54 15.91
N GLY A 129 8.18 4.77 14.87
CA GLY A 129 7.50 5.24 13.67
C GLY A 129 8.27 6.35 12.96
N LYS A 130 9.62 6.31 12.97
CA LYS A 130 10.49 7.34 12.39
C LYS A 130 11.52 6.71 11.45
N ILE A 131 11.91 7.48 10.42
CA ILE A 131 13.03 7.11 9.55
C ILE A 131 14.32 7.44 10.29
N ILE A 132 15.19 6.46 10.50
CA ILE A 132 16.49 6.65 11.15
C ILE A 132 17.48 7.24 10.14
N SER A 133 17.55 6.63 8.95
CA SER A 133 18.47 7.02 7.89
C SER A 133 17.94 6.58 6.53
N ILE A 134 18.40 7.24 5.47
CA ILE A 134 18.17 6.81 4.09
C ILE A 134 19.52 6.34 3.53
N PRO A 135 19.74 5.02 3.42
CA PRO A 135 20.95 4.47 2.82
C PRO A 135 21.19 5.04 1.42
N GLY A 136 22.40 5.53 1.18
CA GLY A 136 22.80 6.08 -0.11
C GLY A 136 22.44 7.55 -0.35
N LEU A 137 21.78 8.23 0.62
CA LEU A 137 21.63 9.68 0.58
C LEU A 137 23.01 10.34 0.82
N LEU A 138 23.47 11.10 -0.17
CA LEU A 138 24.77 11.78 -0.13
C LEU A 138 24.60 13.23 -0.56
N PHE A 139 25.24 14.13 0.17
CA PHE A 139 25.35 15.53 -0.19
C PHE A 139 26.68 15.78 -0.88
N ILE A 140 26.63 16.34 -2.10
CA ILE A 140 27.82 16.71 -2.86
C ILE A 140 28.05 18.21 -2.68
N GLU A 141 28.91 18.58 -1.74
CA GLU A 141 29.24 19.98 -1.40
C GLU A 141 29.67 20.79 -2.63
N LYS A 142 30.54 20.21 -3.47
CA LYS A 142 31.06 20.87 -4.69
C LYS A 142 29.97 21.33 -5.66
N LYS A 143 28.83 20.63 -5.68
CA LYS A 143 27.72 20.92 -6.58
C LYS A 143 26.47 21.43 -5.84
N GLN A 144 26.54 21.52 -4.51
CA GLN A 144 25.40 21.84 -3.63
C GLN A 144 24.16 21.02 -4.00
N LYS A 145 24.32 19.70 -4.16
CA LYS A 145 23.27 18.80 -4.66
C LYS A 145 23.17 17.52 -3.85
N PHE A 146 21.92 17.15 -3.52
CA PHE A 146 21.59 15.85 -2.94
C PHE A 146 21.50 14.77 -4.03
N THR A 147 22.09 13.63 -3.75
CA THR A 147 22.07 12.46 -4.63
C THR A 147 21.77 11.20 -3.83
N LEU A 148 21.12 10.24 -4.48
CA LEU A 148 20.79 8.93 -3.93
C LEU A 148 21.52 7.87 -4.76
N LYS A 149 22.54 7.25 -4.17
CA LYS A 149 23.30 6.16 -4.79
C LYS A 149 22.57 4.84 -4.61
N ASN A 150 22.56 4.00 -5.64
CA ASN A 150 22.03 2.65 -5.51
C ASN A 150 22.98 1.80 -4.66
N THR A 151 22.46 1.21 -3.58
CA THR A 151 23.21 0.36 -2.64
C THR A 151 23.23 -1.11 -3.07
N ASP A 152 22.43 -1.49 -4.07
CA ASP A 152 22.42 -2.86 -4.61
C ASP A 152 23.78 -3.22 -5.22
N LYS A 153 24.56 -4.04 -4.48
CA LYS A 153 25.80 -4.66 -4.97
C LYS A 153 25.45 -5.72 -6.01
N LYS A 154 25.17 -5.30 -7.25
CA LYS A 154 25.04 -6.24 -8.37
C LYS A 154 26.43 -6.78 -8.68
N GLY A 155 26.62 -8.10 -8.54
CA GLY A 155 27.82 -8.76 -9.03
C GLY A 155 28.01 -8.41 -10.52
N SER A 156 29.24 -8.04 -10.89
CA SER A 156 29.55 -7.69 -12.27
C SER A 156 29.31 -8.90 -13.18
N THR A 157 28.25 -8.86 -13.99
CA THR A 157 27.99 -9.88 -15.02
C THR A 157 29.03 -9.83 -16.14
N LEU A 158 29.84 -8.77 -16.23
CA LEU A 158 30.96 -8.69 -17.18
C LEU A 158 31.99 -9.81 -16.97
N LYS A 159 32.11 -10.34 -15.75
CA LYS A 159 33.01 -11.48 -15.45
C LYS A 159 32.49 -12.82 -16.00
N SER A 160 31.17 -12.95 -16.16
CA SER A 160 30.52 -14.15 -16.71
C SER A 160 30.19 -14.01 -18.20
N LEU A 161 30.44 -12.84 -18.80
CA LEU A 161 30.28 -12.64 -20.24
C LEU A 161 31.46 -13.26 -20.99
N ALA A 162 31.18 -13.82 -22.17
CA ALA A 162 32.22 -14.34 -23.04
C ALA A 162 33.24 -13.22 -23.38
N PRO A 163 34.56 -13.52 -23.40
CA PRO A 163 35.57 -12.54 -23.73
C PRO A 163 35.28 -11.87 -25.09
N LYS A 164 35.36 -10.53 -25.12
CA LYS A 164 35.16 -9.77 -26.36
C LYS A 164 36.19 -10.22 -27.40
N LYS A 165 35.74 -10.91 -28.46
CA LYS A 165 36.58 -11.27 -29.60
C LYS A 165 37.16 -10.00 -30.22
N ARG A 166 38.47 -9.76 -30.05
CA ARG A 166 39.19 -8.70 -30.77
C ARG A 166 39.27 -9.12 -32.24
N ILE A 167 38.35 -8.62 -33.06
CA ILE A 167 38.50 -8.68 -34.51
C ILE A 167 39.76 -7.88 -34.84
N ARG A 168 40.86 -8.58 -35.15
CA ARG A 168 42.08 -7.95 -35.65
C ARG A 168 41.72 -7.37 -37.02
N LYS A 169 41.50 -6.05 -37.10
CA LYS A 169 41.42 -5.35 -38.38
C LYS A 169 42.75 -5.60 -39.08
N LYS A 170 42.77 -6.45 -40.12
CA LYS A 170 43.90 -6.55 -41.03
C LYS A 170 44.13 -5.15 -41.60
N ILE A 171 45.26 -4.54 -41.25
CA ILE A 171 45.72 -3.32 -41.88
C ILE A 171 45.91 -3.68 -43.36
N ARG A 172 45.00 -3.24 -44.23
CA ARG A 172 45.23 -3.27 -45.67
C ARG A 172 46.36 -2.27 -45.93
N LYS A 173 47.55 -2.76 -46.29
CA LYS A 173 48.62 -1.91 -46.81
C LYS A 173 48.04 -1.18 -48.03
N LYS A 174 47.94 0.13 -47.95
CA LYS A 174 47.54 0.98 -49.07
C LYS A 174 48.80 1.18 -49.91
N ASP A 175 48.85 0.60 -51.09
CA ASP A 175 49.96 0.77 -52.01
C ASP A 175 50.11 2.26 -52.34
N LYS A 176 51.35 2.75 -52.19
CA LYS A 176 51.76 4.12 -52.51
C LYS A 176 51.79 4.26 -54.03
N VAL A 177 50.82 4.96 -54.61
CA VAL A 177 51.01 5.61 -55.91
C VAL A 177 51.57 7.01 -55.62
N LYS A 178 52.81 7.23 -56.07
CA LYS A 178 53.48 8.53 -56.09
C LYS A 178 52.89 9.35 -57.24
N THR A 179 52.41 10.54 -56.96
CA THR A 179 52.53 11.67 -57.89
C THR A 179 53.17 12.82 -57.11
N LYS A 180 54.37 13.20 -57.58
CA LYS A 180 54.97 14.53 -57.38
C LYS A 180 54.05 15.52 -58.12
N ASP A 181 53.81 16.73 -57.61
CA ASP A 181 54.69 17.87 -57.86
C ASP A 181 54.68 18.91 -56.73
N ASN A 182 55.78 19.68 -56.71
CA ASN A 182 56.20 20.77 -55.82
C ASN A 182 55.23 21.99 -55.86
N GLU A 183 55.29 23.06 -55.06
CA GLU A 183 56.37 23.70 -54.28
C GLU A 183 55.74 24.78 -53.37
N GLU A 184 56.32 24.98 -52.17
CA GLU A 184 56.57 26.25 -51.44
C GLU A 184 55.42 27.27 -51.19
N ASP A 185 55.35 28.05 -50.10
CA ASP A 185 56.13 28.23 -48.88
C ASP A 185 55.25 29.10 -47.94
N LYS A 186 55.34 28.89 -46.62
CA LYS A 186 55.43 29.96 -45.59
C LYS A 186 55.26 29.41 -44.16
N LYS A 187 56.41 29.39 -43.50
CA LYS A 187 56.66 29.27 -42.06
C LYS A 187 55.90 30.31 -41.23
N ASN A 188 55.35 29.89 -40.08
CA ASN A 188 55.66 30.46 -38.75
C ASN A 188 55.00 29.60 -37.66
N LYS A 189 55.72 28.75 -36.91
CA LYS A 189 56.45 29.05 -35.64
C LYS A 189 55.63 29.89 -34.65
N ASN A 190 55.02 29.25 -33.64
CA ASN A 190 55.61 29.06 -32.30
C ASN A 190 54.54 28.86 -31.21
N ASN A 191 54.83 27.91 -30.34
CA ASN A 191 54.31 27.79 -28.98
C ASN A 191 54.39 29.12 -28.20
N LYS A 192 53.35 29.40 -27.41
CA LYS A 192 53.49 29.67 -25.98
C LYS A 192 52.22 29.24 -25.26
#